data_AF-A0A6L7RV31-F1
#
_entry.id   AF-A0A6L7RV31-F1
#
_cell.length_a   1.000
_cell.length_b   1.000
_cell.length_c   1.000
_cell.angle_alpha   90.00
_cell.angle_beta   90.00
_cell.angle_gamma   90.00
#
_symmetry.space_group_name_H-M   'P 1'
#
loop_
_entity.id
_entity.type
_entity.pdbx_description
1 polymer ?
#
loop_
_entity_poly.entity_id
_entity_poly.type
_entity_poly.pdbx_seq_one_letter_code
_entity_poly.pdbx_strand_id
1 'polypeptide(L)'
;LSSGSLGHGLPIAVGVAAALDVRGRVGPRVFCLVGDAELDEGSNHEAIALAGRLGLSRLTVCVIDNGSATHGWPGGVYARFKLEGWSAAVVNGRDHDAIEAALSAAHGGRTQVVVAEVEGKG
;
A
#
# COMPACT_ATOMS: atom_id res chain seq x y z
N LEU A 1 15.06 2.08 -2.37
CA LEU A 1 15.12 2.71 -1.03
C LEU A 1 15.41 1.61 -0.02
N SER A 2 16.39 1.78 0.86
CA SER A 2 16.61 0.83 1.96
C SER A 2 15.79 1.29 3.16
N SER A 3 14.78 0.52 3.55
CA SER A 3 13.97 0.78 4.75
C SER A 3 14.44 -0.17 5.84
N GLY A 4 15.56 0.15 6.49
CA GLY A 4 16.08 -0.64 7.62
C GLY A 4 15.31 -0.39 8.93
N SER A 5 14.46 0.63 8.96
CA SER A 5 13.56 0.94 10.08
C SER A 5 12.14 0.71 9.60
N LEU A 6 11.38 -0.13 10.32
CA LEU A 6 9.95 -0.32 10.07
C LEU A 6 9.24 1.04 10.03
N GLY A 7 8.24 1.18 9.16
CA GLY A 7 7.35 2.34 9.15
C GLY A 7 7.78 3.57 8.35
N HIS A 8 8.98 3.59 7.76
CA HIS A 8 9.44 4.75 6.96
C HIS A 8 9.23 4.59 5.45
N GLY A 9 9.15 3.36 4.94
CA GLY A 9 9.05 3.09 3.51
C GLY A 9 7.85 3.77 2.85
N LEU A 10 6.66 3.63 3.45
CA LEU A 10 5.42 4.19 2.91
C LEU A 10 5.39 5.73 2.99
N PRO A 11 5.70 6.40 4.12
CA PRO A 11 5.81 7.86 4.14
C PRO A 11 6.74 8.44 3.07
N ILE A 12 7.90 7.80 2.85
CA ILE A 12 8.82 8.22 1.78
C ILE A 12 8.19 8.03 0.41
N ALA A 13 7.53 6.90 0.15
CA ALA A 13 6.85 6.64 -1.11
C ALA A 13 5.72 7.66 -1.39
N VAL A 14 4.96 8.05 -0.36
CA VAL A 14 3.96 9.12 -0.44
C VAL A 14 4.60 10.45 -0.85
N GLY A 15 5.71 10.84 -0.20
CA GLY A 15 6.44 12.06 -0.55
C GLY A 15 6.98 12.04 -1.99
N VAL A 16 7.52 10.92 -2.44
CA VAL A 16 8.01 10.75 -3.82
C VAL A 16 6.86 10.88 -4.83
N ALA A 17 5.72 10.23 -4.56
CA ALA A 17 4.55 10.30 -5.43
C ALA A 17 4.01 11.73 -5.54
N ALA A 18 3.84 12.42 -4.41
CA ALA A 18 3.41 13.81 -4.37
C ALA A 18 4.38 14.74 -5.11
N ALA A 19 5.70 14.55 -4.94
CA ALA A 19 6.70 15.35 -5.64
C ALA A 19 6.67 15.14 -7.16
N LEU A 20 6.34 13.93 -7.65
CA LEU A 20 6.18 13.67 -9.08
C LEU A 20 4.95 14.37 -9.65
N ASP A 21 3.84 14.41 -8.90
CA ASP A 21 2.63 15.15 -9.29
C ASP A 21 2.88 16.64 -9.36
N VAL A 22 3.51 17.22 -8.33
CA VAL A 22 3.86 18.66 -8.29
C VAL A 22 4.78 19.04 -9.46
N ARG A 23 5.70 18.15 -9.86
CA ARG A 23 6.59 18.39 -11.02
C ARG A 23 5.94 18.13 -12.38
N GLY A 24 4.66 17.75 -12.43
CA GLY A 24 3.94 17.46 -13.67
C GLY A 24 4.57 16.31 -14.49
N ARG A 25 5.23 15.35 -13.82
CA ARG A 25 5.87 14.23 -14.52
C ARG A 25 4.83 13.19 -14.93
N VAL A 26 4.82 12.87 -16.23
CA VAL A 26 3.97 11.83 -16.82
C VAL A 26 4.79 10.56 -16.98
N GLY A 27 4.24 9.41 -16.58
CA GLY A 27 4.86 8.09 -16.79
C GLY A 27 5.32 7.37 -15.52
N PRO A 28 6.12 7.98 -14.61
CA PRO A 28 6.64 7.27 -13.45
C PRO A 28 5.54 6.79 -12.48
N ARG A 29 5.61 5.51 -12.10
CA ARG A 29 4.84 4.90 -11.01
C ARG A 29 5.72 4.71 -9.79
N VAL A 30 5.12 4.80 -8.60
CA VAL A 30 5.78 4.56 -7.31
C VAL A 30 5.18 3.31 -6.70
N PHE A 31 6.03 2.34 -6.39
CA PHE A 31 5.63 1.11 -5.71
C PHE A 31 6.25 1.07 -4.30
N CYS A 32 5.45 0.66 -3.32
CA CYS A 32 5.91 0.37 -1.97
C CYS A 32 5.46 -1.04 -1.57
N LEU A 33 6.41 -1.88 -1.17
CA LEU A 33 6.12 -3.14 -0.51
C LEU A 33 6.19 -2.90 1.00
N VAL A 34 5.23 -3.43 1.75
CA VAL A 34 5.16 -3.27 3.21
C VAL A 34 4.58 -4.53 3.86
N GLY A 35 5.09 -4.94 5.01
CA GLY A 35 4.47 -6.00 5.82
C GLY A 35 3.29 -5.48 6.64
N ASP A 36 2.32 -6.34 6.97
CA ASP A 36 1.22 -6.01 7.88
C ASP A 36 1.68 -5.51 9.25
N ALA A 37 2.72 -6.09 9.85
CA ALA A 37 3.26 -5.64 11.13
C ALA A 37 3.90 -4.24 11.06
N GLU A 38 4.43 -3.83 9.91
CA GLU A 38 4.89 -2.45 9.75
C GLU A 38 3.71 -1.46 9.80
N LEU A 39 2.49 -1.90 9.46
CA LEU A 39 1.30 -1.05 9.49
C LEU A 39 0.81 -0.73 10.90
N ASP A 40 1.41 -1.29 11.96
CA ASP A 40 1.18 -0.86 13.35
C ASP A 40 1.90 0.46 13.67
N GLU A 41 2.87 0.87 12.85
CA GLU A 41 3.60 2.13 13.04
C GLU A 41 2.76 3.35 12.66
N GLY A 42 2.69 4.33 13.58
CA GLY A 42 1.86 5.54 13.40
C GLY A 42 2.18 6.35 12.13
N SER A 43 3.44 6.35 11.69
CA SER A 43 3.85 6.99 10.43
C SER A 43 3.15 6.39 9.21
N ASN A 44 2.92 5.06 9.20
CA ASN A 44 2.16 4.40 8.15
C ASN A 44 0.68 4.79 8.22
N HIS A 45 0.12 4.94 9.42
CA HIS A 45 -1.28 5.38 9.58
C HIS A 45 -1.50 6.76 8.95
N GLU A 46 -0.61 7.72 9.23
CA GLU A 46 -0.64 9.06 8.66
C GLU A 46 -0.46 9.03 7.14
N ALA A 47 0.49 8.24 6.65
CA ALA A 47 0.79 8.12 5.23
C ALA A 47 -0.39 7.53 4.43
N ILE A 48 -1.05 6.48 4.95
CA ILE A 48 -2.23 5.86 4.31
C ILE A 48 -3.35 6.89 4.16
N ALA A 49 -3.64 7.62 5.25
CA ALA A 49 -4.74 8.58 5.28
C ALA A 49 -4.45 9.79 4.37
N LEU A 50 -3.22 10.30 4.36
CA LEU A 50 -2.81 11.42 3.50
C LEU A 50 -2.85 11.03 2.02
N ALA A 51 -2.26 9.91 1.64
CA ALA A 51 -2.17 9.52 0.23
C ALA A 51 -3.54 9.18 -0.38
N GLY A 52 -4.47 8.64 0.42
CA GLY A 52 -5.86 8.45 0.01
C GLY A 52 -6.56 9.78 -0.29
N ARG A 53 -6.47 10.75 0.64
CA ARG A 53 -7.08 12.08 0.50
C ARG A 53 -6.51 12.90 -0.65
N LEU A 54 -5.21 12.80 -0.89
CA LEU A 54 -4.54 13.46 -2.01
C LEU A 54 -4.82 12.78 -3.36
N GLY A 55 -5.36 11.56 -3.37
CA GLY A 55 -5.62 10.81 -4.59
C GLY A 55 -4.36 10.57 -5.40
N LEU A 56 -3.26 10.18 -4.75
CA LEU A 56 -1.95 9.92 -5.36
C LEU A 56 -2.01 8.69 -6.30
N SER A 57 -2.62 8.87 -7.46
CA SER A 57 -2.93 7.80 -8.42
C SER A 57 -1.72 6.99 -8.89
N ARG A 58 -0.52 7.57 -8.85
CA ARG A 58 0.71 6.89 -9.25
C ARG A 58 1.33 6.00 -8.16
N LEU A 59 0.81 6.06 -6.93
CA LEU A 59 1.29 5.25 -5.82
C LEU A 59 0.48 3.94 -5.75
N THR A 60 1.20 2.83 -5.85
CA THR A 60 0.69 1.49 -5.60
C THR A 60 1.41 0.88 -4.39
N VAL A 61 0.66 0.43 -3.40
CA VAL A 61 1.19 -0.27 -2.23
C VAL A 61 0.85 -1.76 -2.34
N CYS A 62 1.84 -2.62 -2.16
CA CYS A 62 1.64 -4.06 -1.99
C CYS A 62 1.84 -4.36 -0.51
N VAL A 63 0.79 -4.79 0.18
CA VAL A 63 0.87 -5.23 1.58
C VAL A 63 1.00 -6.74 1.59
N ILE A 64 2.03 -7.25 2.25
CA ILE A 64 2.12 -8.68 2.58
C ILE A 64 1.41 -8.88 3.91
N ASP A 65 0.22 -9.47 3.87
CA ASP A 65 -0.58 -9.77 5.05
C ASP A 65 -0.38 -11.24 5.42
N ASN A 66 0.45 -11.49 6.42
CA ASN A 66 0.75 -12.84 6.92
C ASN A 66 0.27 -13.07 8.36
N GLY A 67 -0.57 -12.16 8.88
CA GLY A 67 -1.12 -12.21 10.22
C GLY A 67 -0.08 -11.98 11.34
N SER A 68 1.00 -11.26 11.06
CA SER A 68 2.07 -10.95 12.03
C SER A 68 1.89 -9.62 12.77
N ALA A 69 0.93 -8.78 12.35
CA ALA A 69 0.61 -7.55 13.05
C ALA A 69 0.21 -7.80 14.51
N THR A 70 0.70 -6.96 15.43
CA THR A 70 0.40 -7.08 16.87
C THR A 70 -0.92 -6.41 17.21
N HIS A 71 -1.17 -5.24 16.65
CA HIS A 71 -2.41 -4.50 16.87
C HIS A 71 -3.40 -4.72 15.74
N GLY A 72 -2.93 -4.60 14.50
CA GLY A 72 -3.77 -4.76 13.33
C GLY A 72 -4.91 -3.75 13.27
N TRP A 73 -5.82 -3.97 12.33
CA TRP A 73 -6.92 -3.05 12.05
C TRP A 73 -8.28 -3.76 12.14
N PRO A 74 -9.31 -3.15 12.74
CA PRO A 74 -10.66 -3.68 12.68
C PRO A 74 -11.13 -3.84 11.22
N GLY A 75 -11.50 -5.06 10.85
CA GLY A 75 -11.86 -5.40 9.46
C GLY A 75 -10.66 -5.63 8.53
N GLY A 76 -9.43 -5.60 9.05
CA GLY A 76 -8.20 -5.91 8.33
C GLY A 76 -7.66 -4.78 7.45
N VAL A 77 -6.50 -5.04 6.84
CA VAL A 77 -5.79 -4.09 5.98
C VAL A 77 -6.68 -3.61 4.83
N TYR A 78 -7.38 -4.52 4.15
CA TYR A 78 -8.28 -4.17 3.06
C TYR A 78 -9.33 -3.13 3.46
N ALA A 79 -10.05 -3.37 4.56
CA ALA A 79 -11.09 -2.47 5.03
C ALA A 79 -10.53 -1.09 5.39
N ARG A 80 -9.34 -1.05 6.01
CA ARG A 80 -8.69 0.22 6.34
C ARG A 80 -8.40 1.05 5.09
N PHE A 81 -7.73 0.48 4.09
CA PHE A 81 -7.38 1.24 2.89
C PHE A 81 -8.64 1.71 2.13
N LYS A 82 -9.68 0.87 2.07
CA LYS A 82 -10.99 1.26 1.50
C LYS A 82 -11.60 2.45 2.21
N LEU A 83 -11.54 2.50 3.55
CA LEU A 83 -12.05 3.61 4.35
C LEU A 83 -11.36 4.93 4.00
N GLU A 84 -10.05 4.90 3.73
CA GLU A 84 -9.26 6.08 3.36
C GLU A 84 -9.37 6.44 1.87
N GLY A 85 -10.30 5.83 1.13
CA GLY A 85 -10.59 6.19 -0.27
C GLY A 85 -9.71 5.49 -1.32
N TRP A 86 -8.92 4.48 -0.93
CA TRP A 86 -8.06 3.76 -1.86
C TRP A 86 -8.85 2.78 -2.75
N SER A 87 -8.30 2.51 -3.93
CA SER A 87 -8.65 1.30 -4.68
C SER A 87 -7.92 0.13 -4.04
N ALA A 88 -8.65 -0.83 -3.48
CA ALA A 88 -8.06 -1.97 -2.79
C ALA A 88 -8.47 -3.29 -3.46
N ALA A 89 -7.52 -4.23 -3.53
CA ALA A 89 -7.74 -5.61 -3.94
C ALA A 89 -7.10 -6.55 -2.92
N VAL A 90 -7.65 -7.75 -2.78
CA VAL A 90 -7.09 -8.85 -1.98
C VAL A 90 -6.77 -10.00 -2.92
N VAL A 91 -5.59 -10.58 -2.80
CA VAL A 91 -5.12 -11.69 -3.63
C VAL A 91 -4.37 -12.74 -2.80
N ASN A 92 -4.31 -13.97 -3.29
CA ASN A 92 -3.42 -14.98 -2.73
C ASN A 92 -1.96 -14.57 -2.99
N GLY A 93 -1.19 -14.34 -1.93
CA GLY A 93 0.20 -13.91 -2.00
C GLY A 93 1.19 -14.94 -2.57
N ARG A 94 0.74 -16.16 -2.86
CA ARG A 94 1.50 -17.20 -3.58
C ARG A 94 1.08 -17.39 -5.03
N ASP A 95 0.06 -16.68 -5.48
CA ASP A 95 -0.40 -16.69 -6.87
C ASP A 95 0.18 -15.48 -7.61
N HIS A 96 1.25 -15.72 -8.36
CA HIS A 96 1.97 -14.66 -9.07
C HIS A 96 1.12 -14.00 -10.15
N ASP A 97 0.26 -14.77 -10.83
CA ASP A 97 -0.61 -14.26 -11.90
C ASP A 97 -1.69 -13.35 -11.30
N ALA A 98 -2.26 -13.74 -10.14
CA ALA A 98 -3.20 -12.89 -9.41
C ALA A 98 -2.56 -11.59 -8.91
N ILE A 99 -1.32 -11.65 -8.40
CA ILE A 99 -0.57 -10.47 -7.97
C ILE A 99 -0.30 -9.53 -9.15
N GLU A 100 0.18 -10.06 -10.28
CA GLU A 100 0.45 -9.27 -11.48
C GLU A 100 -0.82 -8.59 -12.00
N ALA A 101 -1.92 -9.35 -12.09
CA ALA A 101 -3.22 -8.84 -12.51
C ALA A 101 -3.70 -7.70 -11.59
N ALA A 102 -3.57 -7.85 -10.27
CA ALA A 102 -3.99 -6.83 -9.32
C ALA A 102 -3.12 -5.56 -9.37
N LEU A 103 -1.80 -5.69 -9.47
CA LEU A 103 -0.87 -4.55 -9.57
C LEU A 103 -1.01 -3.78 -10.90
N SER A 104 -1.48 -4.47 -11.95
CA SER A 104 -1.69 -3.91 -13.29
C SER A 104 -3.10 -3.38 -13.53
N ALA A 105 -4.06 -3.71 -12.65
CA ALA A 105 -5.46 -3.33 -12.80
C ALA A 105 -5.64 -1.81 -12.82
N ALA A 106 -6.53 -1.33 -13.70
CA ALA A 106 -6.94 0.07 -13.70
C ALA A 106 -7.68 0.42 -12.40
N HIS A 107 -7.25 1.49 -11.74
CA HIS A 107 -7.78 1.90 -10.42
C HIS A 107 -8.48 3.27 -10.46
N GLY A 108 -8.84 3.76 -11.66
CA GLY A 108 -9.70 4.94 -11.85
C GLY A 108 -9.11 6.24 -11.30
N GLY A 109 -7.78 6.39 -11.34
CA GLY A 109 -7.10 7.58 -10.81
C GLY A 109 -7.06 7.67 -9.28
N ARG A 110 -7.44 6.61 -8.55
CA ARG A 110 -7.26 6.53 -7.10
C ARG A 110 -5.90 5.97 -6.74
N THR A 111 -5.40 6.27 -5.56
CA THR A 111 -4.28 5.56 -4.93
C THR A 111 -4.64 4.07 -4.79
N GLN A 112 -3.69 3.17 -5.01
CA GLN A 112 -3.95 1.73 -5.11
C GLN A 112 -3.26 0.93 -4.01
N VAL A 113 -3.95 -0.03 -3.43
CA VAL A 113 -3.37 -1.08 -2.58
C VAL A 113 -3.73 -2.47 -3.12
N VAL A 114 -2.77 -3.39 -3.07
CA VAL A 114 -2.96 -4.82 -3.25
C VAL A 114 -2.55 -5.50 -1.96
N VAL A 115 -3.48 -6.16 -1.29
CA VAL A 115 -3.24 -6.96 -0.09
C VAL A 115 -2.99 -8.39 -0.54
N ALA A 116 -1.74 -8.84 -0.44
CA ALA A 116 -1.33 -10.19 -0.72
C ALA A 116 -1.39 -11.01 0.57
N GLU A 117 -2.46 -11.78 0.74
CA GLU A 117 -2.65 -12.65 1.89
C GLU A 117 -1.77 -13.90 1.76
N VAL A 118 -0.96 -14.15 2.78
CA VAL A 118 -0.10 -15.32 2.87
C VAL A 118 -0.46 -16.04 4.16
N GLU A 119 -0.67 -17.36 4.10
CA GLU A 119 -0.87 -18.13 5.33
C GLU A 119 0.30 -17.88 6.30
N GLY A 120 -0.04 -17.54 7.54
CA GLY A 120 0.92 -17.38 8.62
C GLY A 120 1.77 -18.64 8.77
N LYS A 121 3.02 -18.47 9.21
CA LYS A 121 3.84 -19.63 9.58
C LYS A 121 3.16 -20.31 10.77
N GLY A 122 2.64 -21.51 10.55
CA GLY A 122 2.25 -22.42 11.64
C GLY A 122 3.43 -22.76 12.54
#